data_AF-A0A950Y7S8-F1
#
_entry.id   AF-A0A950Y7S8-F1
#
_cell.length_a   1.000
_cell.length_b   1.000
_cell.length_c   1.000
_cell.angle_alpha   90.00
_cell.angle_beta   90.00
_cell.angle_gamma   90.00
#
_symmetry.space_group_name_H-M   'P 1'
#
loop_
_entity.id
_entity.type
_entity.pdbx_description
1 polymer ?
#
loop_
_entity_poly.entity_id
_entity_poly.type
_entity_poly.pdbx_seq_one_letter_code
_entity_poly.pdbx_strand_id
1 'polypeptide(L)'
;MMHTSTSPQYNMIASLDVGAEIMRGRQGFALMDGAVRESIALRKQVERYRDELVGDPAAEVRERWFFDVFGPHTVTVTPEQLEAALAAHELTPRTRATLDRAIGAGGVRGARWSELDDDLLASVPECWMFHEGDDWHDLTGLAPGYIMLDPTKCSITTPGIERGRAFAHWGIPAAIPAAVLRARGIVCEKTSFYTILLLVTAAIERGKSATVLSELLEIKRQYDRDALVSDVLPDLVAAHPQRYAGVKLPELCDEMHEFLRERQADRLQRAAYNAEHEPEIVLRPADGHLALLRDGAELVPLDELAGRLAAALIVVYPPGIALMVPGERFAADSAAVAYLRLFEESDNRFPGFECEMHGIFPRAGTGGRLRYFTYVVPQTAAGGA
;
A
#
# COMPACT_ATOMS: atom_id res chain seq x y z
N MET A 1 -34.88 -8.49 2.12
CA MET A 1 -35.07 -7.05 1.89
C MET A 1 -34.65 -6.16 3.06
N MET A 2 -34.07 -6.67 4.16
CA MET A 2 -33.75 -5.86 5.35
C MET A 2 -32.74 -4.72 5.11
N HIS A 3 -31.88 -4.83 4.10
CA HIS A 3 -30.81 -3.86 3.79
C HIS A 3 -30.96 -3.19 2.41
N THR A 4 -31.99 -3.55 1.65
CA THR A 4 -32.24 -2.98 0.32
C THR A 4 -33.21 -1.81 0.46
N SER A 5 -32.84 -0.65 -0.06
CA SER A 5 -33.75 0.50 -0.12
C SER A 5 -35.05 0.11 -0.83
N THR A 6 -36.19 0.54 -0.29
CA THR A 6 -37.50 0.40 -0.96
C THR A 6 -37.61 1.29 -2.19
N SER A 7 -36.71 2.28 -2.34
CA SER A 7 -36.61 3.18 -3.48
C SER A 7 -35.19 3.10 -4.06
N PRO A 8 -34.86 2.02 -4.81
CA PRO A 8 -33.52 1.87 -5.36
C PRO A 8 -33.27 2.88 -6.47
N GLN A 9 -32.01 3.32 -6.62
CA GLN A 9 -31.61 4.18 -7.72
C GLN A 9 -31.45 3.36 -9.00
N TYR A 10 -32.41 3.49 -9.91
CA TYR A 10 -32.47 2.73 -11.16
C TYR A 10 -31.21 2.88 -12.02
N ASN A 11 -30.58 4.07 -12.04
CA ASN A 11 -29.34 4.28 -12.79
C ASN A 11 -28.16 3.45 -12.27
N MET A 12 -28.05 3.24 -10.94
CA MET A 12 -27.02 2.36 -10.37
C MET A 12 -27.29 0.89 -10.71
N ILE A 13 -28.55 0.48 -10.72
CA ILE A 13 -28.91 -0.88 -11.13
C ILE A 13 -28.57 -1.09 -12.62
N ALA A 14 -28.95 -0.14 -13.47
CA ALA A 14 -28.64 -0.19 -14.89
C ALA A 14 -27.12 -0.23 -15.15
N SER A 15 -26.31 0.50 -14.38
CA SER A 15 -24.85 0.44 -14.53
C SER A 15 -24.26 -0.92 -14.16
N LEU A 16 -24.86 -1.66 -13.22
CA LEU A 16 -24.43 -3.02 -12.88
C LEU A 16 -24.73 -4.00 -14.04
N ASP A 17 -25.90 -3.86 -14.67
CA ASP A 17 -26.28 -4.67 -15.83
C ASP A 17 -25.38 -4.39 -17.05
N VAL A 18 -25.12 -3.11 -17.33
CA VAL A 18 -24.16 -2.70 -18.37
C VAL A 18 -22.75 -3.20 -18.04
N GLY A 19 -22.31 -3.12 -16.78
CA GLY A 19 -21.02 -3.63 -16.34
C GLY A 19 -20.86 -5.14 -16.58
N ALA A 20 -21.91 -5.92 -16.36
CA ALA A 20 -21.92 -7.35 -16.67
C ALA A 20 -21.78 -7.61 -18.18
N GLU A 21 -22.48 -6.84 -19.03
CA GLU A 21 -22.35 -6.99 -20.48
C GLU A 21 -21.00 -6.52 -21.04
N ILE A 22 -20.39 -5.47 -20.47
CA ILE A 22 -19.02 -5.06 -20.84
C ILE A 22 -18.03 -6.21 -20.66
N MET A 23 -18.21 -7.02 -19.61
CA MET A 23 -17.31 -8.13 -19.29
C MET A 23 -17.66 -9.43 -20.02
N ARG A 24 -18.74 -9.46 -20.81
CA ARG A 24 -19.21 -10.70 -21.43
C ARG A 24 -18.35 -11.14 -22.60
N GLY A 25 -17.91 -12.40 -22.56
CA GLY A 25 -17.20 -13.06 -23.65
C GLY A 25 -15.83 -12.43 -23.95
N ARG A 26 -15.38 -12.55 -25.21
CA ARG A 26 -14.03 -12.17 -25.65
C ARG A 26 -13.66 -10.71 -25.40
N GLN A 27 -14.63 -9.81 -25.44
CA GLN A 27 -14.38 -8.38 -25.28
C GLN A 27 -13.95 -8.06 -23.84
N GLY A 28 -14.61 -8.66 -22.84
CA GLY A 28 -14.19 -8.55 -21.44
C GLY A 28 -12.78 -9.07 -21.19
N PHE A 29 -12.42 -10.23 -21.79
CA PHE A 29 -11.05 -10.75 -21.72
C PHE A 29 -10.04 -9.79 -22.33
N ALA A 30 -10.32 -9.23 -23.51
CA ALA A 30 -9.43 -8.27 -24.16
C ALA A 30 -9.25 -6.98 -23.34
N LEU A 31 -10.30 -6.51 -22.65
CA LEU A 31 -10.21 -5.36 -21.74
C LEU A 31 -9.28 -5.64 -20.55
N MET A 32 -9.41 -6.82 -19.94
CA MET A 32 -8.55 -7.21 -18.82
C MET A 32 -7.10 -7.51 -19.24
N ASP A 33 -6.90 -8.19 -20.39
CA ASP A 33 -5.56 -8.38 -20.99
C ASP A 33 -4.88 -7.04 -21.24
N GLY A 34 -5.63 -6.05 -21.75
CA GLY A 34 -5.15 -4.67 -21.90
C GLY A 34 -4.69 -4.05 -20.59
N ALA A 35 -5.45 -4.20 -19.50
CA ALA A 35 -5.08 -3.68 -18.18
C ALA A 35 -3.83 -4.38 -17.61
N VAL A 36 -3.74 -5.71 -17.73
CA VAL A 36 -2.56 -6.48 -17.31
C VAL A 36 -1.32 -6.03 -18.07
N ARG A 37 -1.42 -5.87 -19.40
CA ARG A 37 -0.31 -5.41 -20.24
C ARG A 37 0.12 -3.97 -19.96
N GLU A 38 -0.82 -3.07 -19.66
CA GLU A 38 -0.49 -1.71 -19.24
C GLU A 38 0.27 -1.72 -17.90
N SER A 39 -0.12 -2.59 -16.95
CA SER A 39 0.66 -2.74 -15.72
C SER A 39 2.04 -3.35 -15.96
N ILE A 40 2.17 -4.33 -16.87
CA ILE A 40 3.46 -4.91 -17.24
C ILE A 40 4.36 -3.83 -17.84
N ALA A 41 3.82 -3.01 -18.74
CA ALA A 41 4.56 -1.91 -19.37
C ALA A 41 5.07 -0.91 -18.33
N LEU A 42 4.23 -0.47 -17.39
CA LEU A 42 4.65 0.42 -16.31
C LEU A 42 5.77 -0.21 -15.45
N ARG A 43 5.62 -1.47 -15.05
CA ARG A 43 6.61 -2.18 -14.23
C ARG A 43 7.95 -2.28 -14.92
N LYS A 44 7.96 -2.72 -16.18
CA LYS A 44 9.18 -2.80 -17.01
C LYS A 44 9.83 -1.44 -17.21
N GLN A 45 9.05 -0.38 -17.41
CA GLN A 45 9.58 0.97 -17.55
C GLN A 45 10.26 1.44 -16.26
N VAL A 46 9.63 1.26 -15.10
CA VAL A 46 10.22 1.62 -13.80
C VAL A 46 11.51 0.84 -13.58
N GLU A 47 11.51 -0.48 -13.78
CA GLU A 47 12.72 -1.30 -13.64
C GLU A 47 13.84 -0.89 -14.61
N ARG A 48 13.51 -0.60 -15.87
CA ARG A 48 14.49 -0.17 -16.87
C ARG A 48 15.16 1.14 -16.44
N TYR A 49 14.37 2.15 -16.06
CA TYR A 49 14.92 3.42 -15.59
C TYR A 49 15.71 3.27 -14.29
N ARG A 50 15.25 2.40 -13.39
CA ARG A 50 16.00 2.06 -12.17
C ARG A 50 17.38 1.52 -12.51
N ASP A 51 17.49 0.54 -13.42
CA ASP A 51 18.79 -0.01 -13.80
C ASP A 51 19.69 1.00 -14.49
N GLU A 52 19.13 1.80 -15.42
CA GLU A 52 19.87 2.83 -16.14
C GLU A 52 20.45 3.87 -15.16
N LEU A 53 19.64 4.36 -14.22
CA LEU A 53 20.02 5.42 -13.28
C LEU A 53 20.91 4.91 -12.13
N VAL A 54 20.66 3.71 -11.61
CA VAL A 54 21.46 3.11 -10.53
C VAL A 54 22.79 2.58 -11.08
N GLY A 55 22.76 2.06 -12.31
CA GLY A 55 23.92 1.49 -13.00
C GLY A 55 24.84 2.51 -13.66
N ASP A 56 24.45 3.79 -13.77
CA ASP A 56 25.26 4.82 -14.42
C ASP A 56 26.57 5.06 -13.65
N PRO A 57 27.74 4.68 -14.22
CA PRO A 57 29.01 4.89 -13.56
C PRO A 57 29.42 6.35 -13.49
N ALA A 58 28.83 7.22 -14.33
CA ALA A 58 29.10 8.66 -14.37
C ALA A 58 28.29 9.46 -13.33
N ALA A 59 27.16 8.92 -12.86
CA ALA A 59 26.34 9.55 -11.83
C ALA A 59 27.04 9.55 -10.45
N GLU A 60 26.82 10.61 -9.65
CA GLU A 60 27.28 10.63 -8.27
C GLU A 60 26.59 9.51 -7.47
N VAL A 61 27.25 8.96 -6.45
CA VAL A 61 26.67 7.85 -5.64
C VAL A 61 25.31 8.24 -5.07
N ARG A 62 25.13 9.49 -4.64
CA ARG A 62 23.85 10.01 -4.11
C ARG A 62 22.73 10.07 -5.16
N GLU A 63 23.07 10.07 -6.45
CA GLU A 63 22.13 10.11 -7.57
C GLU A 63 21.78 8.70 -8.07
N ARG A 64 22.45 7.65 -7.59
CA ARG A 64 22.23 6.25 -8.01
C ARG A 64 21.08 5.60 -7.24
N TRP A 65 19.88 6.14 -7.43
CA TRP A 65 18.65 5.60 -6.86
C TRP A 65 17.48 5.86 -7.82
N PHE A 66 16.47 5.00 -7.75
CA PHE A 66 15.17 5.24 -8.35
C PHE A 66 14.10 4.48 -7.57
N PHE A 67 12.84 4.68 -7.96
CA PHE A 67 11.74 3.83 -7.52
C PHE A 67 11.89 2.41 -8.06
N ASP A 68 11.25 1.46 -7.39
CA ASP A 68 11.20 0.08 -7.85
C ASP A 68 9.74 -0.42 -7.83
N VAL A 69 9.51 -1.66 -8.26
CA VAL A 69 8.18 -2.29 -8.26
C VAL A 69 8.17 -3.51 -7.36
N PHE A 70 7.11 -3.65 -6.58
CA PHE A 70 6.91 -4.86 -5.78
C PHE A 70 6.45 -6.00 -6.69
N GLY A 71 7.25 -7.06 -6.77
CA GLY A 71 7.00 -8.24 -7.58
C GLY A 71 8.24 -9.09 -7.80
N PRO A 72 8.11 -10.24 -8.50
CA PRO A 72 9.23 -11.12 -8.79
C PRO A 72 10.32 -10.42 -9.61
N HIS A 73 11.58 -10.57 -9.21
CA HIS A 73 12.72 -10.10 -10.00
C HIS A 73 13.22 -11.17 -10.99
N THR A 74 13.09 -12.45 -10.62
CA THR A 74 13.43 -13.61 -11.45
C THR A 74 12.28 -14.60 -11.48
N VAL A 75 12.09 -15.26 -12.61
CA VAL A 75 11.00 -16.22 -12.82
C VAL A 75 11.57 -17.54 -13.32
N THR A 76 11.02 -18.63 -12.80
CA THR A 76 11.19 -19.98 -13.33
C THR A 76 9.82 -20.54 -13.64
N VAL A 77 9.62 -21.06 -14.85
CA VAL A 77 8.37 -21.70 -15.28
C VAL A 77 8.71 -23.03 -15.94
N THR A 78 8.12 -24.11 -15.44
CA THR A 78 8.28 -25.45 -16.00
C THR A 78 7.49 -25.60 -17.32
N PRO A 79 7.89 -26.52 -18.22
CA PRO A 79 7.09 -26.87 -19.38
C PRO A 79 5.64 -27.24 -19.03
N GLU A 80 5.43 -27.97 -17.94
CA GLU A 80 4.11 -28.40 -17.49
C GLU A 80 3.22 -27.20 -17.11
N GLN A 81 3.78 -26.17 -16.48
CA GLN A 81 3.06 -24.93 -16.16
C GLN A 81 2.72 -24.13 -17.42
N LEU A 82 3.60 -24.12 -18.42
CA LEU A 82 3.33 -23.48 -19.71
C LEU A 82 2.24 -24.23 -20.50
N GLU A 83 2.26 -25.56 -20.50
CA GLU A 83 1.22 -26.40 -21.09
C GLU A 83 -0.14 -26.20 -20.40
N ALA A 84 -0.14 -26.05 -19.06
CA ALA A 84 -1.35 -25.69 -18.33
C ALA A 84 -1.88 -24.31 -18.75
N ALA A 85 -1.00 -23.32 -18.95
CA ALA A 85 -1.38 -22.01 -19.45
C ALA A 85 -1.95 -22.06 -20.89
N LEU A 86 -1.46 -22.96 -21.75
CA LEU A 86 -2.00 -23.17 -23.10
C LEU A 86 -3.45 -23.66 -23.14
N ALA A 87 -3.91 -24.30 -22.06
CA ALA A 87 -5.28 -24.75 -21.89
C ALA A 87 -6.24 -23.61 -21.52
N ALA A 88 -5.73 -22.42 -21.21
CA ALA A 88 -6.56 -21.25 -20.94
C ALA A 88 -7.42 -20.87 -22.15
N HIS A 89 -8.65 -20.45 -21.87
CA HIS A 89 -9.56 -19.97 -22.91
C HIS A 89 -9.07 -18.61 -23.45
N GLU A 90 -9.22 -18.40 -24.76
CA GLU A 90 -9.04 -17.09 -25.43
C GLU A 90 -7.59 -16.57 -25.62
N LEU A 91 -6.59 -17.46 -25.74
CA LEU A 91 -5.25 -17.07 -26.19
C LEU A 91 -5.20 -16.66 -27.67
N THR A 92 -4.50 -15.56 -27.97
CA THR A 92 -4.22 -15.17 -29.36
C THR A 92 -3.26 -16.16 -30.03
N PRO A 93 -3.26 -16.29 -31.38
CA PRO A 93 -2.27 -17.11 -32.09
C PRO A 93 -0.82 -16.72 -31.79
N ARG A 94 -0.57 -15.40 -31.59
CA ARG A 94 0.75 -14.88 -31.20
C ARG A 94 1.15 -15.40 -29.81
N THR A 95 0.27 -15.24 -28.82
CA THR A 95 0.51 -15.69 -27.44
C THR A 95 0.77 -17.20 -27.41
N ARG A 96 -0.04 -18.00 -28.10
CA ARG A 96 0.16 -19.45 -28.24
C ARG A 96 1.54 -19.78 -28.81
N ALA A 97 1.94 -19.14 -29.91
CA ALA A 97 3.25 -19.35 -30.51
C ALA A 97 4.40 -18.95 -29.55
N THR A 98 4.20 -17.94 -28.71
CA THR A 98 5.18 -17.57 -27.67
C THR A 98 5.31 -18.65 -26.60
N LEU A 99 4.20 -19.22 -26.13
CA LEU A 99 4.20 -20.31 -25.15
C LEU A 99 4.81 -21.58 -25.74
N ASP A 100 4.45 -21.96 -26.97
CA ASP A 100 5.02 -23.13 -27.66
C ASP A 100 6.55 -23.01 -27.82
N ARG A 101 7.06 -21.81 -28.12
CA ARG A 101 8.51 -21.56 -28.15
C ARG A 101 9.17 -21.76 -26.78
N ALA A 102 8.54 -21.26 -25.71
CA ALA A 102 9.05 -21.42 -24.36
C ALA A 102 9.04 -22.89 -23.89
N ILE A 103 8.00 -23.65 -24.26
CA ILE A 103 7.93 -25.10 -24.02
C ILE A 103 9.04 -25.83 -24.78
N GLY A 104 9.23 -25.51 -26.07
CA GLY A 104 10.30 -26.07 -26.90
C GLY A 104 11.72 -25.76 -26.39
N ALA A 105 11.88 -24.69 -25.62
CA ALA A 105 13.13 -24.32 -24.95
C ALA A 105 13.33 -25.03 -23.58
N GLY A 106 12.39 -25.86 -23.14
CA GLY A 106 12.45 -26.55 -21.85
C GLY A 106 12.01 -25.70 -20.65
N GLY A 107 11.16 -24.69 -20.89
CA GLY A 107 10.64 -23.76 -19.89
C GLY A 107 11.46 -22.47 -19.76
N VAL A 108 11.15 -21.70 -18.72
CA VAL A 108 11.87 -20.48 -18.32
C VAL A 108 12.65 -20.82 -17.05
N ARG A 109 13.94 -20.48 -16.97
CA ARG A 109 14.79 -20.82 -15.80
C ARG A 109 15.55 -19.60 -15.29
N GLY A 110 15.18 -19.13 -14.09
CA GLY A 110 15.84 -18.01 -13.42
C GLY A 110 15.97 -16.76 -14.29
N ALA A 111 15.03 -16.57 -15.22
CA ALA A 111 15.08 -15.46 -16.16
C ALA A 111 14.62 -14.19 -15.47
N ARG A 112 15.22 -13.05 -15.85
CA ARG A 112 14.84 -11.77 -15.31
C ARG A 112 13.41 -11.40 -15.73
N TRP A 113 12.56 -11.03 -14.78
CA TRP A 113 11.15 -10.76 -15.01
C TRP A 113 10.92 -9.71 -16.10
N SER A 114 11.67 -8.61 -16.06
CA SER A 114 11.59 -7.51 -17.04
C SER A 114 12.00 -7.89 -18.47
N GLU A 115 12.75 -8.97 -18.65
CA GLU A 115 13.23 -9.44 -19.97
C GLU A 115 12.29 -10.46 -20.62
N LEU A 116 11.30 -10.99 -19.88
CA LEU A 116 10.34 -11.96 -20.40
C LEU A 116 9.40 -11.34 -21.44
N ASP A 117 8.89 -12.14 -22.36
CA ASP A 117 7.87 -11.67 -23.31
C ASP A 117 6.59 -11.27 -22.56
N ASP A 118 5.99 -10.13 -22.93
CA ASP A 118 4.74 -9.65 -22.34
C ASP A 118 3.62 -10.68 -22.49
N ASP A 119 3.64 -11.50 -23.55
CA ASP A 119 2.69 -12.60 -23.74
C ASP A 119 2.84 -13.67 -22.66
N LEU A 120 4.05 -14.00 -22.21
CA LEU A 120 4.26 -14.93 -21.09
C LEU A 120 3.77 -14.31 -19.79
N LEU A 121 4.15 -13.06 -19.51
CA LEU A 121 3.75 -12.35 -18.31
C LEU A 121 2.23 -12.18 -18.21
N ALA A 122 1.55 -11.93 -19.32
CA ALA A 122 0.10 -11.73 -19.33
C ALA A 122 -0.72 -13.02 -19.25
N SER A 123 -0.14 -14.17 -19.61
CA SER A 123 -0.90 -15.44 -19.75
C SER A 123 -0.46 -16.57 -18.82
N VAL A 124 0.69 -16.45 -18.16
CA VAL A 124 1.24 -17.50 -17.29
C VAL A 124 1.19 -17.02 -15.83
N PRO A 125 0.32 -17.60 -14.98
CA PRO A 125 0.21 -17.23 -13.56
C PRO A 125 1.53 -17.33 -12.80
N GLU A 126 2.36 -18.33 -13.12
CA GLU A 126 3.65 -18.58 -12.48
C GLU A 126 4.60 -17.37 -12.49
N CYS A 127 4.45 -16.48 -13.48
CA CYS A 127 5.19 -15.22 -13.55
C CYS A 127 4.89 -14.24 -12.39
N TRP A 128 3.88 -14.53 -11.57
CA TRP A 128 3.36 -13.69 -10.49
C TRP A 128 3.15 -14.43 -9.17
N MET A 129 3.49 -15.72 -9.11
CA MET A 129 3.27 -16.54 -7.92
C MET A 129 4.30 -16.21 -6.84
N PHE A 130 3.87 -16.29 -5.57
CA PHE A 130 4.75 -16.21 -4.41
C PHE A 130 5.31 -17.61 -4.12
N HIS A 131 6.64 -17.73 -4.05
CA HIS A 131 7.30 -18.99 -3.70
C HIS A 131 8.00 -18.88 -2.35
N GLU A 132 8.03 -19.99 -1.62
CA GLU A 132 8.82 -20.07 -0.39
C GLU A 132 10.30 -19.79 -0.71
N GLY A 133 10.88 -18.80 -0.04
CA GLY A 133 12.28 -18.43 -0.19
C GLY A 133 12.59 -17.39 -1.26
N ASP A 134 11.59 -16.88 -1.99
CA ASP A 134 11.75 -15.72 -2.86
C ASP A 134 12.26 -14.50 -2.07
N ASP A 135 13.11 -13.68 -2.69
CA ASP A 135 13.81 -12.57 -2.03
C ASP A 135 13.11 -11.21 -2.16
N TRP A 136 12.05 -11.14 -2.97
CA TRP A 136 11.26 -9.93 -3.22
C TRP A 136 10.11 -9.75 -2.22
N HIS A 137 9.83 -10.76 -1.39
CA HIS A 137 8.86 -10.70 -0.29
C HIS A 137 9.41 -11.33 1.00
N ASP A 138 8.76 -11.06 2.14
CA ASP A 138 9.17 -11.52 3.47
C ASP A 138 8.25 -12.61 4.06
N LEU A 139 7.27 -13.09 3.27
CA LEU A 139 6.35 -14.15 3.66
C LEU A 139 7.08 -15.49 3.82
N THR A 140 6.69 -16.26 4.85
CA THR A 140 7.26 -17.57 5.19
C THR A 140 6.14 -18.59 5.41
N GLY A 141 6.42 -19.88 5.19
CA GLY A 141 5.44 -20.94 5.37
C GLY A 141 4.39 -20.99 4.26
N LEU A 142 4.77 -20.58 3.05
CA LEU A 142 3.92 -20.57 1.87
C LEU A 142 3.80 -21.98 1.28
N ALA A 143 2.55 -22.42 1.09
CA ALA A 143 2.27 -23.61 0.30
C ALA A 143 2.38 -23.28 -1.21
N PRO A 144 2.89 -24.20 -2.05
CA PRO A 144 2.92 -24.00 -3.50
C PRO A 144 1.52 -23.73 -4.06
N GLY A 145 1.40 -22.77 -4.98
CA GLY A 145 0.10 -22.44 -5.60
C GLY A 145 -0.83 -21.59 -4.75
N TYR A 146 -0.41 -21.13 -3.56
CA TYR A 146 -1.32 -20.52 -2.58
C TYR A 146 -1.61 -19.03 -2.81
N ILE A 147 -0.59 -18.23 -3.17
CA ILE A 147 -0.70 -16.77 -3.32
C ILE A 147 -0.11 -16.34 -4.66
N MET A 148 -0.82 -15.43 -5.33
CA MET A 148 -0.38 -14.76 -6.55
C MET A 148 -0.45 -13.25 -6.36
N LEU A 149 0.51 -12.53 -6.93
CA LEU A 149 0.46 -11.08 -7.06
C LEU A 149 -0.53 -10.72 -8.16
N ASP A 150 -1.56 -9.95 -7.84
CA ASP A 150 -2.49 -9.42 -8.86
C ASP A 150 -1.72 -8.45 -9.78
N PRO A 151 -1.60 -8.76 -11.09
CA PRO A 151 -0.86 -7.90 -12.02
C PRO A 151 -1.46 -6.50 -12.11
N THR A 152 -2.76 -6.33 -11.86
CA THR A 152 -3.46 -5.05 -11.97
C THR A 152 -3.28 -4.13 -10.75
N LYS A 153 -2.64 -4.64 -9.69
CA LYS A 153 -2.29 -3.87 -8.49
C LYS A 153 -0.81 -3.53 -8.55
N CYS A 154 -0.51 -2.39 -9.18
CA CYS A 154 0.87 -1.95 -9.39
C CYS A 154 1.38 -1.19 -8.18
N SER A 155 2.12 -1.89 -7.32
CA SER A 155 2.79 -1.30 -6.16
C SER A 155 4.19 -0.84 -6.55
N ILE A 156 4.45 0.46 -6.40
CA ILE A 156 5.76 1.09 -6.55
C ILE A 156 6.38 1.21 -5.16
N THR A 157 7.61 0.74 -5.01
CA THR A 157 8.38 0.85 -3.76
C THR A 157 9.34 2.04 -3.83
N THR A 158 9.56 2.66 -2.67
CA THR A 158 10.50 3.75 -2.52
C THR A 158 11.74 3.26 -1.74
N PRO A 159 12.93 3.85 -1.97
CA PRO A 159 14.11 3.49 -1.19
C PRO A 159 13.88 3.68 0.32
N GLY A 160 14.50 2.84 1.14
CA GLY A 160 14.46 2.96 2.60
C GLY A 160 14.24 1.66 3.36
N ILE A 161 13.87 0.58 2.67
CA ILE A 161 13.83 -0.78 3.22
C ILE A 161 14.74 -1.67 2.38
N GLU A 162 15.68 -2.35 3.03
CA GLU A 162 16.55 -3.35 2.41
C GLU A 162 15.89 -4.73 2.46
N ARG A 163 15.77 -5.36 1.28
CA ARG A 163 15.25 -6.74 1.12
C ARG A 163 13.93 -7.00 1.85
N GLY A 164 13.08 -5.98 1.97
CA GLY A 164 11.80 -6.05 2.66
C GLY A 164 11.87 -6.30 4.18
N ARG A 165 13.05 -6.18 4.82
CA ARG A 165 13.27 -6.71 6.18
C ARG A 165 13.82 -5.70 7.19
N ALA A 166 14.54 -4.68 6.73
CA ALA A 166 15.19 -3.72 7.63
C ALA A 166 15.23 -2.34 7.02
N PHE A 167 15.19 -1.31 7.86
CA PHE A 167 15.47 0.05 7.43
C PHE A 167 16.89 0.15 6.88
N ALA A 168 17.01 0.74 5.71
CA ALA A 168 18.28 1.19 5.16
C ALA A 168 18.85 2.35 6.02
N HIS A 169 20.09 2.75 5.75
CA HIS A 169 20.64 3.98 6.31
C HIS A 169 19.94 5.25 5.77
N TRP A 170 19.45 5.18 4.53
CA TRP A 170 18.86 6.29 3.79
C TRP A 170 17.58 5.82 3.09
N GLY A 171 16.59 6.71 2.99
CA GLY A 171 15.34 6.38 2.33
C GLY A 171 14.45 7.58 2.03
N ILE A 172 13.43 7.33 1.24
CA ILE A 172 12.41 8.28 0.81
C ILE A 172 11.06 7.72 1.25
N PRO A 173 10.51 8.15 2.39
CA PRO A 173 9.20 7.69 2.86
C PRO A 173 8.11 8.00 1.82
N ALA A 174 7.28 7.01 1.50
CA ALA A 174 6.34 7.07 0.38
C ALA A 174 5.27 8.17 0.51
N ALA A 175 5.02 8.66 1.73
CA ALA A 175 4.15 9.81 1.98
C ALA A 175 4.57 11.05 1.16
N ILE A 176 5.87 11.28 0.98
CA ILE A 176 6.40 12.43 0.24
C ILE A 176 6.09 12.31 -1.27
N PRO A 177 6.57 11.29 -2.01
CA PRO A 177 6.24 11.14 -3.42
C PRO A 177 4.73 11.02 -3.65
N ALA A 178 3.97 10.38 -2.75
CA ALA A 178 2.51 10.35 -2.85
C ALA A 178 1.87 11.75 -2.76
N ALA A 179 2.36 12.62 -1.87
CA ALA A 179 1.92 14.01 -1.79
C ALA A 179 2.27 14.80 -3.07
N VAL A 180 3.46 14.59 -3.63
CA VAL A 180 3.87 15.24 -4.89
C VAL A 180 3.00 14.79 -6.06
N LEU A 181 2.75 13.47 -6.18
CA LEU A 181 1.85 12.92 -7.19
C LEU A 181 0.43 13.51 -7.05
N ARG A 182 -0.09 13.58 -5.82
CA ARG A 182 -1.41 14.18 -5.54
C ARG A 182 -1.47 15.66 -5.94
N ALA A 183 -0.44 16.45 -5.61
CA ALA A 183 -0.36 17.86 -6.01
C ALA A 183 -0.36 18.06 -7.54
N ARG A 184 0.01 17.02 -8.30
CA ARG A 184 0.02 16.99 -9.76
C ARG A 184 -1.17 16.25 -10.38
N GLY A 185 -2.19 15.95 -9.58
CA GLY A 185 -3.44 15.32 -10.05
C GLY A 185 -3.37 13.80 -10.21
N ILE A 186 -2.33 13.14 -9.71
CA ILE A 186 -2.21 11.68 -9.68
C ILE A 186 -2.49 11.19 -8.27
N VAL A 187 -3.71 10.66 -8.06
CA VAL A 187 -4.11 10.12 -6.76
C VAL A 187 -3.70 8.66 -6.67
N CYS A 188 -2.87 8.36 -5.67
CA CYS A 188 -2.49 7.00 -5.33
C CYS A 188 -3.61 6.36 -4.50
N GLU A 189 -3.95 5.10 -4.80
CA GLU A 189 -5.01 4.38 -4.09
C GLU A 189 -4.66 4.15 -2.63
N LYS A 190 -3.41 3.72 -2.38
CA LYS A 190 -2.92 3.44 -1.03
C LYS A 190 -1.47 3.85 -0.94
N THR A 191 -1.13 4.47 0.19
CA THR A 191 0.26 4.80 0.54
C THR A 191 0.57 4.13 1.88
N SER A 192 1.67 3.39 1.94
CA SER A 192 2.24 2.84 3.16
C SER A 192 3.53 3.59 3.50
N PHE A 193 4.39 3.06 4.38
CA PHE A 193 5.65 3.73 4.73
C PHE A 193 6.62 3.85 3.54
N TYR A 194 6.74 2.80 2.71
CA TYR A 194 7.67 2.75 1.56
C TYR A 194 7.04 2.16 0.29
N THR A 195 5.71 2.21 0.17
CA THR A 195 5.01 1.68 -0.99
C THR A 195 3.82 2.55 -1.36
N ILE A 196 3.66 2.76 -2.66
CA ILE A 196 2.55 3.47 -3.30
C ILE A 196 1.82 2.48 -4.22
N LEU A 197 0.53 2.29 -4.02
CA LEU A 197 -0.31 1.43 -4.86
C LEU A 197 -1.06 2.26 -5.90
N LEU A 198 -0.95 1.83 -7.16
CA LEU A 198 -1.74 2.31 -8.29
C LEU A 198 -2.65 1.17 -8.78
N LEU A 199 -3.93 1.49 -8.97
CA LEU A 199 -4.89 0.56 -9.55
C LEU A 199 -4.88 0.67 -11.06
N VAL A 200 -4.50 -0.40 -11.74
CA VAL A 200 -4.63 -0.50 -13.20
C VAL A 200 -5.96 -1.17 -13.51
N THR A 201 -6.84 -0.47 -14.23
CA THR A 201 -8.17 -0.99 -14.56
C THR A 201 -8.36 -1.01 -16.07
N ALA A 202 -9.38 -1.72 -16.55
CA ALA A 202 -9.78 -1.71 -17.96
C ALA A 202 -10.13 -0.30 -18.49
N ALA A 203 -10.36 0.69 -17.60
CA ALA A 203 -10.63 2.07 -17.97
C ALA A 203 -9.36 2.92 -18.18
N ILE A 204 -8.17 2.39 -17.85
CA ILE A 204 -6.93 3.11 -18.08
C ILE A 204 -6.59 3.09 -19.56
N GLU A 205 -6.48 4.28 -20.14
CA GLU A 205 -6.00 4.45 -21.50
C GLU A 205 -4.51 4.12 -21.60
N ARG A 206 -4.13 3.51 -22.71
CA ARG A 206 -2.73 3.25 -23.05
C ARG A 206 -1.92 4.54 -22.98
N GLY A 207 -0.81 4.51 -22.27
CA GLY A 207 0.12 5.64 -22.15
C GLY A 207 -0.07 6.51 -20.91
N LYS A 208 -1.12 6.30 -20.09
CA LYS A 208 -1.20 6.94 -18.76
C LYS A 208 -0.08 6.48 -17.83
N SER A 209 0.44 5.26 -18.02
CA SER A 209 1.67 4.77 -17.37
C SER A 209 2.86 5.71 -17.60
N ALA A 210 2.99 6.30 -18.79
CA ALA A 210 4.07 7.24 -19.12
C ALA A 210 3.96 8.55 -18.33
N THR A 211 2.74 9.01 -18.03
CA THR A 211 2.53 10.18 -17.16
C THR A 211 3.05 9.88 -15.76
N VAL A 212 2.68 8.73 -15.17
CA VAL A 212 3.17 8.33 -13.84
C VAL A 212 4.70 8.27 -13.83
N LEU A 213 5.30 7.59 -14.81
CA LEU A 213 6.75 7.49 -14.94
C LEU A 213 7.44 8.86 -15.07
N SER A 214 6.87 9.77 -15.87
CA SER A 214 7.39 11.13 -16.01
C SER A 214 7.40 11.87 -14.67
N GLU A 215 6.34 11.71 -13.88
CA GLU A 215 6.28 12.31 -12.54
C GLU A 215 7.27 11.70 -11.56
N LEU A 216 7.52 10.39 -11.62
CA LEU A 216 8.56 9.73 -10.81
C LEU A 216 9.97 10.22 -11.16
N LEU A 217 10.28 10.36 -12.45
CA LEU A 217 11.53 10.94 -12.92
C LEU A 217 11.67 12.40 -12.46
N GLU A 218 10.57 13.15 -12.49
CA GLU A 218 10.57 14.53 -12.01
C GLU A 218 10.80 14.62 -10.50
N ILE A 219 10.16 13.76 -9.70
CA ILE A 219 10.39 13.70 -8.25
C ILE A 219 11.87 13.43 -7.97
N LYS A 220 12.47 12.45 -8.66
CA LYS A 220 13.89 12.16 -8.55
C LYS A 220 14.74 13.39 -8.89
N ARG A 221 14.48 14.04 -10.04
CA ARG A 221 15.21 15.24 -10.46
C ARG A 221 15.14 16.37 -9.42
N GLN A 222 13.97 16.57 -8.81
CA GLN A 222 13.77 17.57 -7.75
C GLN A 222 14.55 17.23 -6.48
N TYR A 223 14.57 15.96 -6.11
CA TYR A 223 15.34 15.47 -4.98
C TYR A 223 16.85 15.65 -5.21
N ASP A 224 17.38 15.19 -6.35
CA ASP A 224 18.82 15.20 -6.65
C ASP A 224 19.39 16.64 -6.76
N ARG A 225 18.56 17.61 -7.17
CA ARG A 225 18.95 19.03 -7.28
C ARG A 225 18.76 19.84 -5.98
N ASP A 226 18.48 19.17 -4.86
CA ASP A 226 18.26 19.82 -3.56
C ASP A 226 17.12 20.87 -3.59
N ALA A 227 16.04 20.58 -4.31
CA ALA A 227 14.91 21.51 -4.45
C ALA A 227 14.27 21.84 -3.09
N LEU A 228 13.73 23.06 -2.97
CA LEU A 228 12.98 23.44 -1.77
C LEU A 228 11.62 22.72 -1.75
N VAL A 229 11.13 22.39 -0.57
CA VAL A 229 9.76 21.86 -0.40
C VAL A 229 8.73 22.84 -0.96
N SER A 230 8.98 24.15 -0.93
CA SER A 230 8.11 25.17 -1.54
C SER A 230 8.02 25.08 -3.05
N ASP A 231 9.04 24.55 -3.73
CA ASP A 231 9.04 24.41 -5.19
C ASP A 231 8.25 23.17 -5.62
N VAL A 232 8.16 22.17 -4.74
CA VAL A 232 7.57 20.86 -5.03
C VAL A 232 6.16 20.72 -4.45
N LEU A 233 5.92 21.25 -3.25
CA LEU A 233 4.69 21.23 -2.48
C LEU A 233 4.35 22.63 -1.94
N PRO A 234 4.04 23.61 -2.80
CA PRO A 234 3.81 25.01 -2.38
C PRO A 234 2.66 25.15 -1.38
N ASP A 235 1.57 24.41 -1.57
CA ASP A 235 0.38 24.48 -0.69
C ASP A 235 0.68 23.96 0.72
N LEU A 236 1.55 22.96 0.86
CA LEU A 236 2.01 22.45 2.16
C LEU A 236 2.78 23.54 2.92
N VAL A 237 3.69 24.25 2.23
CA VAL A 237 4.46 25.34 2.84
C VAL A 237 3.56 26.53 3.16
N ALA A 238 2.57 26.82 2.33
CA ALA A 238 1.59 27.87 2.61
C ALA A 238 0.75 27.57 3.86
N ALA A 239 0.38 26.30 4.08
CA ALA A 239 -0.36 25.85 5.26
C ALA A 239 0.50 25.80 6.53
N HIS A 240 1.77 25.41 6.41
CA HIS A 240 2.69 25.22 7.54
C HIS A 240 4.05 25.91 7.33
N PRO A 241 4.09 27.24 7.16
CA PRO A 241 5.31 27.96 6.78
C PRO A 241 6.38 27.89 7.88
N GLN A 242 5.98 27.85 9.16
CA GLN A 242 6.93 27.73 10.26
C GLN A 242 7.68 26.40 10.25
N ARG A 243 7.10 25.36 9.63
CA ARG A 243 7.66 24.01 9.60
C ARG A 243 8.50 23.75 8.34
N TYR A 244 8.07 24.24 7.18
CA TYR A 244 8.65 23.83 5.90
C TYR A 244 9.30 24.97 5.09
N ALA A 245 9.24 26.23 5.53
CA ALA A 245 9.90 27.32 4.81
C ALA A 245 11.43 27.11 4.79
N GLY A 246 12.00 27.10 3.59
CA GLY A 246 13.45 26.91 3.39
C GLY A 246 13.96 25.47 3.57
N VAL A 247 13.09 24.51 3.91
CA VAL A 247 13.46 23.10 4.00
C VAL A 247 13.65 22.53 2.60
N LYS A 248 14.73 21.76 2.40
CA LYS A 248 14.96 21.03 1.15
C LYS A 248 14.25 19.68 1.15
N LEU A 249 13.88 19.22 -0.04
CA LEU A 249 13.20 17.94 -0.22
C LEU A 249 14.01 16.75 0.36
N PRO A 250 15.33 16.63 0.11
CA PRO A 250 16.13 15.58 0.75
C PRO A 250 16.15 15.64 2.28
N GLU A 251 16.26 16.84 2.87
CA GLU A 251 16.26 17.02 4.33
C GLU A 251 14.95 16.54 4.97
N LEU A 252 13.82 16.80 4.31
CA LEU A 252 12.51 16.29 4.76
C LEU A 252 12.43 14.76 4.65
N CYS A 253 12.93 14.18 3.55
CA CYS A 253 13.00 12.72 3.39
C CYS A 253 13.84 12.08 4.50
N ASP A 254 15.03 12.63 4.78
CA ASP A 254 15.95 12.14 5.79
C ASP A 254 15.32 12.20 7.18
N GLU A 255 14.67 13.32 7.54
CA GLU A 255 14.02 13.48 8.84
C GLU A 255 12.86 12.48 9.04
N MET A 256 12.02 12.31 8.01
CA MET A 256 10.91 11.34 8.07
C MET A 256 11.43 9.89 8.08
N HIS A 257 12.48 9.59 7.32
CA HIS A 257 13.10 8.27 7.28
C HIS A 257 13.73 7.92 8.63
N GLU A 258 14.50 8.84 9.21
CA GLU A 258 15.12 8.66 10.51
C GLU A 258 14.07 8.47 11.62
N PHE A 259 12.99 9.26 11.60
CA PHE A 259 11.88 9.07 12.53
C PHE A 259 11.28 7.65 12.46
N LEU A 260 10.94 7.17 11.26
CA LEU A 260 10.37 5.83 11.08
C LEU A 260 11.34 4.73 11.53
N ARG A 261 12.63 4.91 11.24
CA ARG A 261 13.71 3.99 11.63
C ARG A 261 13.92 3.95 13.14
N GLU A 262 14.04 5.10 13.79
CA GLU A 262 14.23 5.21 15.25
C GLU A 262 13.05 4.62 16.02
N ARG A 263 11.84 4.81 15.51
CA ARG A 263 10.62 4.26 16.12
C ARG A 263 10.34 2.81 15.72
N GLN A 264 11.15 2.23 14.83
CA GLN A 264 10.98 0.86 14.33
C GLN A 264 9.54 0.63 13.83
N ALA A 265 9.06 1.52 12.96
CA ALA A 265 7.67 1.54 12.51
C ALA A 265 7.20 0.21 11.91
N ASP A 266 8.09 -0.51 11.21
CA ASP A 266 7.86 -1.86 10.69
C ASP A 266 7.54 -2.87 11.80
N ARG A 267 8.31 -2.83 12.91
CA ARG A 267 8.11 -3.71 14.06
C ARG A 267 6.86 -3.37 14.83
N LEU A 268 6.56 -2.08 15.01
CA LEU A 268 5.32 -1.64 15.65
C LEU A 268 4.11 -2.11 14.85
N GLN A 269 4.13 -1.93 13.52
CA GLN A 269 3.08 -2.42 12.64
C GLN A 269 2.95 -3.95 12.73
N ARG A 270 4.06 -4.69 12.64
CA ARG A 270 4.03 -6.15 12.73
C ARG A 270 3.49 -6.62 14.07
N ALA A 271 3.93 -6.02 15.17
CA ALA A 271 3.44 -6.36 16.51
C ALA A 271 1.94 -6.10 16.65
N ALA A 272 1.45 -4.97 16.15
CA ALA A 272 0.04 -4.59 16.21
C ALA A 272 -0.92 -5.55 15.49
N TYR A 273 -0.42 -6.37 14.56
CA TYR A 273 -1.22 -7.32 13.77
C TYR A 273 -0.76 -8.78 13.91
N ASN A 274 0.16 -9.07 14.84
CA ASN A 274 0.60 -10.43 15.10
C ASN A 274 -0.33 -11.09 16.14
N ALA A 275 -0.66 -12.36 15.95
CA ALA A 275 -1.48 -13.16 16.85
C ALA A 275 -0.96 -13.18 18.30
N GLU A 276 0.36 -13.05 18.51
CA GLU A 276 0.95 -12.97 19.85
C GLU A 276 0.51 -11.72 20.65
N HIS A 277 0.03 -10.67 19.97
CA HIS A 277 -0.41 -9.42 20.59
C HIS A 277 -1.89 -9.12 20.28
N GLU A 278 -2.67 -10.15 19.91
CA GLU A 278 -4.09 -9.98 19.60
C GLU A 278 -4.84 -9.45 20.84
N PRO A 279 -5.69 -8.41 20.70
CA PRO A 279 -6.46 -7.88 21.81
C PRO A 279 -7.40 -8.93 22.44
N GLU A 280 -7.55 -8.89 23.76
CA GLU A 280 -8.51 -9.75 24.45
C GLU A 280 -9.95 -9.33 24.10
N ILE A 281 -10.73 -10.25 23.52
CA ILE A 281 -12.16 -10.07 23.27
C ILE A 281 -12.92 -10.28 24.59
N VAL A 282 -13.27 -9.18 25.26
CA VAL A 282 -14.01 -9.21 26.55
C VAL A 282 -15.52 -9.25 26.30
N LEU A 283 -15.98 -8.50 25.30
CA LEU A 283 -17.37 -8.52 24.83
C LEU A 283 -17.40 -8.95 23.37
N ARG A 284 -18.49 -9.63 22.97
CA ARG A 284 -18.74 -9.84 21.54
C ARG A 284 -18.86 -8.47 20.86
N PRO A 285 -18.40 -8.30 19.61
CA PRO A 285 -18.48 -7.01 18.92
C PRO A 285 -19.88 -6.37 18.91
N ALA A 286 -20.92 -7.19 18.80
CA ALA A 286 -22.31 -6.72 18.88
C ALA A 286 -22.66 -6.16 20.26
N ASP A 287 -22.20 -6.79 21.34
CA ASP A 287 -22.45 -6.32 22.70
C ASP A 287 -21.63 -5.06 23.02
N GLY A 288 -20.38 -5.00 22.54
CA GLY A 288 -19.55 -3.80 22.63
C GLY A 288 -20.17 -2.60 21.90
N HIS A 289 -20.73 -2.83 20.70
CA HIS A 289 -21.47 -1.80 19.98
C HIS A 289 -22.79 -1.42 20.68
N LEU A 290 -23.51 -2.36 21.29
CA LEU A 290 -24.71 -2.06 22.06
C LEU A 290 -24.41 -1.26 23.33
N ALA A 291 -23.28 -1.53 24.00
CA ALA A 291 -22.83 -0.76 25.15
C ALA A 291 -22.61 0.71 24.77
N LEU A 292 -21.97 0.99 23.62
CA LEU A 292 -21.85 2.34 23.07
C LEU A 292 -23.22 3.04 22.93
N LEU A 293 -24.24 2.32 22.45
CA LEU A 293 -25.58 2.89 22.22
C LEU A 293 -26.39 3.07 23.52
N ARG A 294 -26.24 2.18 24.49
CA ARG A 294 -27.04 2.15 25.72
C ARG A 294 -26.43 2.99 26.83
N ASP A 295 -25.13 2.79 27.04
CA ASP A 295 -24.40 3.33 28.19
C ASP A 295 -23.58 4.57 27.79
N GLY A 296 -23.49 4.85 26.50
CA GLY A 296 -22.67 5.90 25.92
C GLY A 296 -21.22 5.46 25.74
N ALA A 297 -20.34 6.44 25.50
CA ALA A 297 -18.90 6.21 25.50
C ALA A 297 -18.17 7.39 26.14
N GLU A 298 -17.02 7.07 26.74
CA GLU A 298 -16.07 8.06 27.21
C GLU A 298 -15.02 8.26 26.13
N LEU A 299 -14.73 9.52 25.81
CA LEU A 299 -13.64 9.86 24.92
C LEU A 299 -12.39 10.12 25.76
N VAL A 300 -11.41 9.22 25.66
CA VAL A 300 -10.21 9.25 26.50
C VAL A 300 -8.94 9.35 25.65
N PRO A 301 -7.87 9.98 26.16
CA PRO A 301 -6.59 10.01 25.45
C PRO A 301 -5.92 8.64 25.46
N LEU A 302 -4.96 8.43 24.57
CA LEU A 302 -4.20 7.17 24.48
C LEU A 302 -3.55 6.74 25.82
N ASP A 303 -3.19 7.67 26.70
CA ASP A 303 -2.57 7.40 28.02
C ASP A 303 -3.52 6.70 29.01
N GLU A 304 -4.83 6.81 28.77
CA GLU A 304 -5.87 6.30 29.68
C GLU A 304 -6.55 5.04 29.12
N LEU A 305 -6.02 4.46 28.04
CA LEU A 305 -6.61 3.28 27.39
C LEU A 305 -6.34 1.99 28.13
N ALA A 306 -5.25 1.87 28.88
CA ALA A 306 -4.89 0.63 29.56
C ALA A 306 -6.06 0.07 30.40
N GLY A 307 -6.45 -1.17 30.10
CA GLY A 307 -7.55 -1.89 30.74
C GLY A 307 -8.95 -1.52 30.25
N ARG A 308 -9.11 -0.47 29.42
CA ARG A 308 -10.40 -0.04 28.87
C ARG A 308 -10.83 -0.94 27.70
N LEU A 309 -12.12 -0.93 27.40
CA LEU A 309 -12.69 -1.63 26.24
C LEU A 309 -12.96 -0.64 25.11
N ALA A 310 -12.54 -0.96 23.89
CA ALA A 310 -12.86 -0.18 22.71
C ALA A 310 -14.40 -0.12 22.53
N ALA A 311 -14.96 1.08 22.33
CA ALA A 311 -16.38 1.24 22.05
C ALA A 311 -16.67 1.36 20.54
N ALA A 312 -15.65 1.65 19.73
CA ALA A 312 -15.75 1.83 18.30
C ALA A 312 -14.66 1.03 17.57
N LEU A 313 -14.91 0.75 16.28
CA LEU A 313 -13.91 0.18 15.40
C LEU A 313 -12.77 1.19 15.18
N ILE A 314 -11.53 0.76 15.39
CA ILE A 314 -10.34 1.54 15.10
C ILE A 314 -9.67 0.92 13.88
N VAL A 315 -9.43 1.72 12.84
CA VAL A 315 -8.75 1.31 11.60
C VAL A 315 -7.64 2.30 11.34
N VAL A 316 -6.44 1.80 11.04
CA VAL A 316 -5.25 2.64 10.81
C VAL A 316 -4.68 2.36 9.43
N TYR A 317 -4.27 3.42 8.72
CA TYR A 317 -3.62 3.33 7.42
C TYR A 317 -2.14 3.75 7.53
N PRO A 318 -1.17 2.87 7.22
CA PRO A 318 -1.32 1.46 6.84
C PRO A 318 -1.58 0.53 8.05
N PRO A 319 -2.12 -0.70 7.84
CA PRO A 319 -2.43 -1.35 6.57
C PRO A 319 -3.88 -1.15 6.09
N GLY A 320 -4.74 -0.45 6.82
CA GLY A 320 -6.14 -0.24 6.46
C GLY A 320 -7.08 -1.38 6.87
N ILE A 321 -6.73 -2.11 7.93
CA ILE A 321 -7.57 -3.14 8.54
C ILE A 321 -7.80 -2.83 10.02
N ALA A 322 -8.81 -3.46 10.62
CA ALA A 322 -9.17 -3.23 12.01
C ALA A 322 -7.98 -3.46 12.94
N LEU A 323 -7.59 -2.41 13.66
CA LEU A 323 -6.61 -2.46 14.73
C LEU A 323 -7.25 -2.86 16.06
N MET A 324 -8.46 -2.35 16.31
CA MET A 324 -9.29 -2.72 17.46
C MET A 324 -10.76 -2.81 17.02
N VAL A 325 -11.48 -3.78 17.54
CA VAL A 325 -12.91 -4.00 17.35
C VAL A 325 -13.67 -3.67 18.64
N PRO A 326 -14.93 -3.17 18.58
CA PRO A 326 -15.71 -2.91 19.80
C PRO A 326 -15.75 -4.12 20.73
N GLY A 327 -15.54 -3.90 22.04
CA GLY A 327 -15.52 -4.97 23.05
C GLY A 327 -14.15 -5.57 23.34
N GLU A 328 -13.13 -5.27 22.53
CA GLU A 328 -11.75 -5.67 22.81
C GLU A 328 -11.10 -4.77 23.87
N ARG A 329 -10.24 -5.36 24.70
CA ARG A 329 -9.50 -4.67 25.74
C ARG A 329 -8.15 -4.15 25.23
N PHE A 330 -7.83 -2.91 25.57
CA PHE A 330 -6.46 -2.40 25.47
C PHE A 330 -5.61 -2.94 26.62
N ALA A 331 -4.69 -3.85 26.35
CA ALA A 331 -3.69 -4.30 27.33
C ALA A 331 -2.80 -3.14 27.81
N ALA A 332 -2.15 -3.30 28.97
CA ALA A 332 -1.25 -2.27 29.51
C ALA A 332 -0.04 -2.00 28.60
N ASP A 333 0.44 -3.02 27.90
CA ASP A 333 1.51 -3.05 26.92
C ASP A 333 0.99 -3.23 25.49
N SER A 334 -0.21 -2.72 25.20
CA SER A 334 -0.88 -2.88 23.92
C SER A 334 -0.02 -2.43 22.73
N ALA A 335 0.33 -3.38 21.86
CA ALA A 335 1.00 -3.11 20.59
C ALA A 335 0.17 -2.16 19.70
N ALA A 336 -1.16 -2.25 19.76
CA ALA A 336 -2.05 -1.32 19.08
C ALA A 336 -1.89 0.13 19.58
N VAL A 337 -1.83 0.34 20.89
CA VAL A 337 -1.58 1.69 21.46
C VAL A 337 -0.19 2.19 21.08
N ALA A 338 0.84 1.33 21.13
CA ALA A 338 2.19 1.69 20.72
C ALA A 338 2.25 2.11 19.24
N TYR A 339 1.50 1.44 18.37
CA TYR A 339 1.38 1.80 16.96
C TYR A 339 0.62 3.12 16.77
N LEU A 340 -0.47 3.37 17.50
CA LEU A 340 -1.19 4.66 17.47
C LEU A 340 -0.29 5.83 17.91
N ARG A 341 0.62 5.60 18.85
CA ARG A 341 1.59 6.62 19.29
C ARG A 341 2.59 7.04 18.22
N LEU A 342 2.96 6.11 17.33
CA LEU A 342 3.79 6.45 16.17
C LEU A 342 3.11 7.54 15.33
N PHE A 343 1.82 7.38 15.03
CA PHE A 343 1.06 8.35 14.23
C PHE A 343 0.81 9.66 14.98
N GLU A 344 0.47 9.60 16.28
CA GLU A 344 0.33 10.82 17.09
C GLU A 344 1.62 11.64 17.10
N GLU A 345 2.78 10.99 17.21
CA GLU A 345 4.07 11.67 17.14
C GLU A 345 4.38 12.17 15.72
N SER A 346 4.08 11.37 14.69
CA SER A 346 4.24 11.74 13.28
C SER A 346 3.47 13.00 12.93
N ASP A 347 2.18 13.07 13.27
CA ASP A 347 1.31 14.23 12.97
C ASP A 347 1.80 15.50 13.65
N ASN A 348 2.40 15.39 14.84
CA ASN A 348 3.01 16.54 15.51
C ASN A 348 4.31 17.01 14.84
N ARG A 349 5.09 16.11 14.23
CA ARG A 349 6.39 16.41 13.60
C ARG A 349 6.25 16.85 12.14
N PHE A 350 5.29 16.26 11.43
CA PHE A 350 5.10 16.38 9.99
C PHE A 350 3.65 16.79 9.64
N PRO A 351 3.19 17.98 10.08
CA PRO A 351 1.85 18.46 9.77
C PRO A 351 1.64 18.54 8.25
N GLY A 352 0.49 18.11 7.75
CA GLY A 352 0.18 17.94 6.33
C GLY A 352 0.53 16.57 5.73
N PHE A 353 1.13 15.66 6.53
CA PHE A 353 1.36 14.25 6.19
C PHE A 353 0.59 13.29 7.12
N GLU A 354 -0.52 13.76 7.70
CA GLU A 354 -1.33 12.95 8.61
C GLU A 354 -1.87 11.70 7.93
N CYS A 355 -1.84 10.58 8.65
CA CYS A 355 -2.42 9.34 8.17
C CYS A 355 -3.93 9.29 8.48
N GLU A 356 -4.70 8.73 7.54
CA GLU A 356 -6.12 8.50 7.78
C GLU A 356 -6.31 7.42 8.84
N MET A 357 -7.17 7.68 9.82
CA MET A 357 -7.52 6.74 10.87
C MET A 357 -9.01 6.86 11.20
N HIS A 358 -9.68 5.72 11.33
CA HIS A 358 -11.05 5.65 11.80
C HIS A 358 -11.07 5.36 13.29
N GLY A 359 -12.01 5.95 14.03
CA GLY A 359 -12.15 5.74 15.47
C GLY A 359 -11.14 6.49 16.33
N ILE A 360 -10.25 7.28 15.73
CA ILE A 360 -9.30 8.18 16.41
C ILE A 360 -9.72 9.63 16.19
N PHE A 361 -9.67 10.43 17.24
CA PHE A 361 -10.08 11.83 17.26
C PHE A 361 -8.90 12.70 17.72
N PRO A 362 -8.14 13.27 16.77
CA PRO A 362 -7.08 14.21 17.11
C PRO A 362 -7.65 15.49 17.73
N ARG A 363 -7.05 15.95 18.84
CA ARG A 363 -7.42 17.19 19.53
C ARG A 363 -6.18 17.97 19.96
N ALA A 364 -6.28 19.28 20.01
CA ALA A 364 -5.23 20.12 20.60
C ALA A 364 -5.11 19.83 22.10
N GLY A 365 -3.94 19.33 22.50
CA GLY A 365 -3.54 19.16 23.89
C GLY A 365 -2.94 20.43 24.49
N THR A 366 -2.46 20.32 25.72
CA THR A 366 -1.73 21.41 26.40
C THR A 366 -0.46 21.78 25.65
N GLY A 367 -0.22 23.07 25.43
CA GLY A 367 0.97 23.56 24.73
C GLY A 367 0.92 23.45 23.20
N GLY A 368 -0.26 23.21 22.62
CA GLY A 368 -0.44 23.18 21.15
C GLY A 368 -0.06 21.87 20.47
N ARG A 369 0.36 20.85 21.24
CA ARG A 369 0.63 19.50 20.71
C ARG A 369 -0.67 18.76 20.44
N LEU A 370 -0.77 18.10 19.30
CA LEU A 370 -1.87 17.20 18.97
C LEU A 370 -1.83 15.98 19.89
N ARG A 371 -2.99 15.56 20.40
CA ARG A 371 -3.18 14.30 21.12
C ARG A 371 -4.34 13.51 20.52
N TYR A 372 -4.20 12.19 20.51
CA TYR A 372 -5.21 11.28 20.02
C TYR A 372 -6.13 10.82 21.13
N PHE A 373 -7.41 10.77 20.81
CA PHE A 373 -8.46 10.27 21.66
C PHE A 373 -9.25 9.18 20.95
N THR A 374 -9.83 8.25 21.69
CA THR A 374 -10.78 7.28 21.15
C THR A 374 -11.89 6.98 22.14
N TYR A 375 -12.99 6.44 21.63
CA TYR A 375 -14.15 6.09 22.44
C TYR A 375 -13.93 4.73 23.11
N VAL A 376 -14.14 4.71 24.42
CA VAL A 376 -14.11 3.49 25.24
C VAL A 376 -15.43 3.30 25.96
N VAL A 377 -15.73 2.05 26.31
CA VAL A 377 -16.91 1.71 27.10
C VAL A 377 -16.77 2.34 28.50
N PRO A 378 -17.82 2.97 29.05
CA PRO A 378 -17.79 3.54 30.40
C PRO A 378 -17.52 2.48 31.46
N GLN A 379 -16.71 2.82 32.47
CA GLN A 379 -16.33 1.85 33.53
C GLN A 379 -17.53 1.38 34.37
N THR A 380 -18.58 2.20 34.50
CA THR A 380 -19.81 1.87 35.23
C THR A 380 -20.62 0.77 34.55
N ALA A 381 -20.50 0.59 33.24
CA ALA A 381 -21.21 -0.44 32.47
C ALA A 381 -20.52 -1.81 32.52
N ALA A 382 -19.21 -1.86 32.78
CA ALA A 382 -18.42 -3.08 32.77
C ALA A 382 -18.54 -3.95 34.05
N GLY A 383 -19.17 -3.42 35.12
CA GLY A 383 -19.30 -4.11 36.42
C GLY A 383 -20.59 -4.93 36.59
N GLY A 384 -21.43 -5.04 35.55
CA GLY A 384 -22.74 -5.69 35.61
C GLY A 384 -22.87 -7.03 34.88
N ALA A 385 -21.77 -7.59 34.36
CA ALA A 385 -21.75 -8.85 33.64
C ALA A 385 -21.20 -10.00 34.49
#